data_AF-A0A1H4NZ13-F1
#
_entry.id   AF-A0A1H4NZ13-F1
#
_cell.length_a   1.000
_cell.length_b   1.000
_cell.length_c   1.000
_cell.angle_alpha   90.00
_cell.angle_beta   90.00
_cell.angle_gamma   90.00
#
_symmetry.space_group_name_H-M   'P 1'
#
loop_
_entity.id
_entity.type
_entity.pdbx_description
1 polymer ?
#
loop_
_entity_poly.entity_id
_entity_poly.type
_entity_poly.pdbx_seq_one_letter_code
_entity_poly.pdbx_strand_id
1 'polypeptide(L)'
;MASHREMHAVSSDPAKVRNLALSLLALAKTAESVFTEWELTFLKDIAEQSAEIMSLTRQERKDFKFSKERAEALLALRDFRLTALQAEKLFEIRDATELHGDIAGISVRNLIVRCHEARLDLDEGDERFVERLWRSGVGELRRNDLLRLKRCSKQLGELEEHM
;
A
#
# COMPACT_ATOMS: atom_id res chain seq x y z
N MET A 1 -7.50 6.28 6.85
CA MET A 1 -7.52 5.18 7.82
C MET A 1 -8.85 4.49 7.73
N ALA A 2 -8.84 3.26 7.23
CA ALA A 2 -10.00 2.39 7.19
C ALA A 2 -10.67 2.27 8.56
N SER A 3 -12.00 2.23 8.58
CA SER A 3 -12.70 2.04 9.85
C SER A 3 -12.48 0.61 10.38
N HIS A 4 -12.46 0.43 11.70
CA HIS A 4 -12.34 -0.90 12.32
C HIS A 4 -13.40 -1.89 11.81
N ARG A 5 -14.59 -1.40 11.44
CA ARG A 5 -15.66 -2.22 10.82
C ARG A 5 -15.31 -2.67 9.41
N GLU A 6 -14.71 -1.79 8.62
CA GLU A 6 -14.27 -2.09 7.26
C GLU A 6 -13.10 -3.09 7.26
N MET A 7 -12.13 -2.90 8.15
CA MET A 7 -11.03 -3.84 8.33
C MET A 7 -11.53 -5.23 8.72
N HIS A 8 -12.50 -5.29 9.64
CA HIS A 8 -13.14 -6.55 10.05
C HIS A 8 -13.89 -7.23 8.89
N ALA A 9 -14.64 -6.45 8.10
CA ALA A 9 -15.43 -6.98 6.99
C ALA A 9 -14.59 -7.50 5.81
N VAL A 10 -13.42 -6.92 5.57
CA VAL A 10 -12.50 -7.37 4.52
C VAL A 10 -11.63 -8.51 5.03
N SER A 11 -11.06 -8.40 6.23
CA SER A 11 -10.19 -9.44 6.81
C SER A 11 -10.86 -10.80 6.97
N SER A 12 -12.19 -10.83 7.11
CA SER A 12 -12.96 -12.07 7.32
C SER A 12 -13.41 -12.75 6.01
N ASP A 13 -13.12 -12.18 4.84
CA ASP A 13 -13.55 -12.71 3.55
C ASP A 13 -12.34 -12.98 2.63
N PRO A 14 -12.01 -14.26 2.36
CA PRO A 14 -10.87 -14.62 1.52
C PRO A 14 -10.94 -14.08 0.10
N ALA A 15 -12.14 -13.94 -0.47
CA ALA A 15 -12.27 -13.38 -1.81
C ALA A 15 -11.94 -11.88 -1.80
N LYS A 16 -12.36 -11.13 -0.77
CA LYS A 16 -12.07 -9.70 -0.65
C LYS A 16 -10.59 -9.44 -0.37
N VAL A 17 -9.98 -10.21 0.53
CA VAL A 17 -8.54 -10.11 0.80
C VAL A 17 -7.74 -10.38 -0.46
N ARG A 18 -8.06 -11.46 -1.19
CA ARG A 18 -7.41 -11.81 -2.45
C ARG A 18 -7.53 -10.69 -3.49
N ASN A 19 -8.75 -10.20 -3.70
CA ASN A 19 -9.00 -9.16 -4.70
C ASN A 19 -8.28 -7.86 -4.37
N LEU A 20 -8.24 -7.48 -3.09
CA LEU A 20 -7.49 -6.31 -2.63
C LEU A 20 -5.99 -6.50 -2.86
N ALA A 21 -5.40 -7.63 -2.44
CA ALA A 21 -3.98 -7.91 -2.65
C ALA A 21 -3.61 -7.93 -4.14
N LEU A 22 -4.44 -8.54 -5.00
CA LEU A 22 -4.23 -8.55 -6.45
C LEU A 22 -4.34 -7.16 -7.08
N SER A 23 -5.29 -6.32 -6.64
CA SER A 23 -5.40 -4.93 -7.12
C SER A 23 -4.15 -4.12 -6.77
N LEU A 24 -3.60 -4.30 -5.56
CA LEU A 24 -2.39 -3.62 -5.12
C LEU A 24 -1.15 -4.10 -5.92
N LEU A 25 -1.06 -5.41 -6.18
CA LEU A 25 -0.02 -5.97 -7.06
C LEU A 25 -0.16 -5.49 -8.52
N ALA A 26 -1.37 -5.27 -9.02
CA ALA A 26 -1.60 -4.73 -10.36
C ALA A 26 -1.12 -3.26 -10.44
N LEU A 27 -1.43 -2.46 -9.42
CA LEU A 27 -0.91 -1.09 -9.29
C LEU A 27 0.62 -1.05 -9.20
N ALA A 28 1.23 -2.06 -8.57
CA ALA A 28 2.68 -2.19 -8.50
C ALA A 28 3.36 -2.38 -9.86
N LYS A 29 2.65 -2.96 -10.83
CA LYS A 29 3.17 -3.16 -12.20
C LYS A 29 3.11 -1.89 -13.03
N THR A 30 2.12 -1.04 -12.80
CA THR A 30 1.93 0.21 -13.55
C THR A 30 2.75 1.36 -13.00
N ALA A 31 3.06 1.32 -11.71
CA ALA A 31 3.82 2.35 -11.03
C ALA A 31 5.21 1.78 -10.66
N GLU A 32 6.21 2.04 -11.52
CA GLU A 32 7.60 1.65 -11.24
C GLU A 32 8.07 2.29 -9.92
N SER A 33 8.67 1.48 -9.05
CA SER A 33 9.29 1.89 -7.77
C SER A 33 8.35 2.27 -6.60
N VAL A 34 7.06 1.95 -6.65
CA VAL A 34 6.12 2.43 -5.62
C VAL A 34 5.88 1.44 -4.47
N PHE A 35 6.35 0.19 -4.57
CA PHE A 35 6.26 -0.79 -3.49
C PHE A 35 7.65 -1.28 -3.08
N THR A 36 7.85 -1.49 -1.78
CA THR A 36 9.05 -2.14 -1.28
C THR A 36 9.04 -3.64 -1.60
N GLU A 37 10.22 -4.27 -1.67
CA GLU A 37 10.34 -5.71 -1.92
C GLU A 37 9.56 -6.55 -0.90
N TRP A 38 9.57 -6.11 0.36
CA TRP A 38 8.83 -6.75 1.44
C TRP A 38 7.30 -6.61 1.25
N GLU A 39 6.80 -5.43 0.87
CA GLU A 39 5.35 -5.24 0.59
C GLU A 39 4.90 -6.10 -0.59
N LEU A 40 5.72 -6.23 -1.63
CA LEU A 40 5.42 -7.11 -2.76
C LEU A 40 5.35 -8.58 -2.35
N THR A 41 6.26 -9.01 -1.48
CA THR A 41 6.27 -10.38 -0.94
C THR A 41 5.05 -10.62 -0.08
N PHE A 42 4.75 -9.71 0.84
CA PHE A 42 3.56 -9.75 1.69
C PHE A 42 2.26 -9.85 0.89
N LEU A 43 2.11 -9.04 -0.18
CA LEU A 43 0.92 -9.07 -1.03
C LEU A 43 0.78 -10.38 -1.82
N LYS A 44 1.90 -10.95 -2.28
CA LYS A 44 1.91 -12.25 -2.96
C LYS A 44 1.50 -13.37 -2.02
N ASP A 45 2.11 -13.43 -0.84
CA ASP A 45 1.83 -14.46 0.16
C ASP A 45 0.36 -14.45 0.58
N ILE A 46 -0.22 -13.26 0.82
CA ILE A 46 -1.64 -13.13 1.16
C ILE A 46 -2.55 -13.55 -0.01
N ALA A 47 -2.19 -13.18 -1.24
CA ALA A 47 -2.97 -13.56 -2.43
C ALA A 47 -2.94 -15.07 -2.69
N GLU A 48 -1.82 -15.73 -2.40
CA GLU A 48 -1.63 -17.17 -2.55
C GLU A 48 -2.39 -17.94 -1.45
N GLN A 49 -2.19 -17.57 -0.18
CA GLN A 49 -2.90 -18.17 0.95
C GLN A 49 -4.42 -18.06 0.78
N SER A 50 -4.93 -16.90 0.37
CA SER A 50 -6.37 -16.73 0.12
C SER A 50 -6.87 -17.58 -1.05
N ALA A 51 -6.06 -17.81 -2.09
CA ALA A 51 -6.42 -18.66 -3.23
C ALA A 51 -6.47 -20.15 -2.86
N GLU A 52 -5.52 -20.64 -2.06
CA GLU A 52 -5.53 -22.00 -1.53
C GLU A 52 -6.78 -22.27 -0.70
N ILE A 53 -7.22 -21.30 0.08
CA ILE A 53 -8.41 -21.44 0.94
C ILE A 53 -9.69 -21.49 0.11
N MET A 54 -9.72 -20.74 -0.99
CA MET A 54 -10.83 -20.77 -1.94
C MET A 54 -10.90 -22.09 -2.73
N SER A 55 -9.77 -22.75 -2.98
CA SER A 55 -9.72 -24.00 -3.76
C SER A 55 -10.09 -25.25 -2.95
N LEU A 56 -10.05 -25.20 -1.61
CA LEU A 56 -10.38 -26.33 -0.74
C LEU A 56 -11.86 -26.73 -0.79
N THR A 57 -12.12 -28.00 -1.11
CA THR A 57 -13.47 -28.59 -1.13
C THR A 57 -14.03 -28.80 0.29
N ARG A 58 -15.36 -28.95 0.38
CA ARG A 58 -16.06 -29.20 1.66
C ARG A 58 -15.62 -30.50 2.35
N GLN A 59 -15.18 -31.49 1.58
CA GLN A 59 -14.72 -32.79 2.07
C GLN A 59 -13.29 -32.67 2.62
N GLU A 60 -12.39 -32.05 1.85
CA GLU A 60 -11.02 -31.76 2.29
C GLU A 60 -11.05 -30.95 3.58
N ARG A 61 -11.87 -29.89 3.68
CA ARG A 61 -12.05 -29.11 4.91
C ARG A 61 -12.43 -29.95 6.13
N LYS A 62 -13.20 -31.03 5.96
CA LYS A 62 -13.55 -31.97 7.03
C LYS A 62 -12.40 -32.91 7.36
N ASP A 63 -11.66 -33.38 6.37
CA ASP A 63 -10.50 -34.27 6.57
C ASP A 63 -9.32 -33.52 7.17
N PHE A 64 -9.21 -32.21 6.90
CA PHE A 64 -8.30 -31.32 7.59
C PHE A 64 -8.58 -31.34 9.10
N LYS A 65 -9.85 -31.31 9.53
CA LYS A 65 -10.35 -31.20 10.93
C LYS A 65 -9.74 -32.17 11.96
N PHE A 66 -9.19 -33.30 11.52
CA PHE A 66 -8.85 -34.43 12.38
C PHE A 66 -7.36 -34.79 12.47
N SER A 67 -6.45 -34.03 11.84
CA SER A 67 -4.99 -34.25 11.99
C SER A 67 -4.36 -33.25 12.98
N LYS A 68 -3.37 -33.73 13.75
CA LYS A 68 -2.75 -33.03 14.88
C LYS A 68 -1.86 -31.86 14.48
N GLU A 69 -1.13 -31.96 13.38
CA GLU A 69 -0.36 -30.85 12.77
C GLU A 69 -1.26 -29.83 12.05
N ARG A 70 -2.51 -30.23 11.84
CA ARG A 70 -3.54 -29.55 11.05
C ARG A 70 -4.42 -28.64 11.90
N ALA A 71 -4.44 -28.77 13.23
CA ALA A 71 -5.26 -27.95 14.12
C ALA A 71 -4.88 -26.46 14.13
N GLU A 72 -3.58 -26.15 14.00
CA GLU A 72 -3.08 -24.79 13.85
C GLU A 72 -3.36 -24.24 12.45
N ALA A 73 -3.12 -25.05 11.41
CA ALA A 73 -3.50 -24.71 10.03
C ALA A 73 -5.03 -24.56 9.89
N LEU A 74 -5.83 -25.31 10.64
CA LEU A 74 -7.29 -25.21 10.73
C LEU A 74 -7.79 -24.03 11.52
N LEU A 75 -7.07 -23.57 12.54
CA LEU A 75 -7.37 -22.30 13.17
C LEU A 75 -7.14 -21.16 12.15
N ALA A 76 -6.12 -21.27 11.30
CA ALA A 76 -5.90 -20.35 10.18
C ALA A 76 -6.91 -20.53 9.00
N LEU A 77 -7.42 -21.75 8.77
CA LEU A 77 -8.32 -22.10 7.66
C LEU A 77 -9.82 -21.96 7.99
N ARG A 78 -10.22 -22.24 9.24
CA ARG A 78 -11.61 -22.16 9.71
C ARG A 78 -11.98 -20.71 10.04
N ASP A 79 -11.01 -19.95 10.49
CA ASP A 79 -11.06 -18.51 10.66
C ASP A 79 -10.00 -17.90 9.74
N PHE A 80 -10.21 -17.95 8.40
CA PHE A 80 -9.44 -17.08 7.49
C PHE A 80 -9.79 -15.65 7.84
N ARG A 81 -9.13 -15.17 8.87
CA ARG A 81 -9.22 -13.85 9.40
C ARG A 81 -7.79 -13.43 9.50
N LEU A 82 -7.41 -12.48 8.65
CA LEU A 82 -6.13 -11.82 8.82
C LEU A 82 -6.00 -11.43 10.29
N THR A 83 -4.83 -11.66 10.86
CA THR A 83 -4.52 -11.10 12.18
C THR A 83 -4.74 -9.59 12.15
N ALA A 84 -5.04 -8.96 13.29
CA ALA A 84 -5.24 -7.52 13.35
C ALA A 84 -4.06 -6.77 12.71
N LEU A 85 -2.83 -7.21 12.97
CA LEU A 85 -1.60 -6.67 12.37
C LEU A 85 -1.54 -6.85 10.85
N GLN A 86 -1.89 -8.02 10.33
CA GLN A 86 -1.92 -8.25 8.86
C GLN A 86 -3.00 -7.42 8.18
N ALA A 87 -4.18 -7.30 8.81
CA ALA A 87 -5.26 -6.46 8.31
C ALA A 87 -4.82 -4.99 8.30
N GLU A 88 -4.34 -4.47 9.44
CA GLU A 88 -3.77 -3.12 9.54
C GLU A 88 -2.74 -2.89 8.45
N LYS A 89 -1.81 -3.84 8.25
CA LYS A 89 -0.77 -3.68 7.24
C LYS A 89 -1.29 -3.65 5.81
N LEU A 90 -2.24 -4.50 5.47
CA LEU A 90 -2.87 -4.51 4.15
C LEU A 90 -3.60 -3.19 3.87
N PHE A 91 -4.28 -2.65 4.89
CA PHE A 91 -4.96 -1.37 4.81
C PHE A 91 -4.00 -0.18 4.84
N GLU A 92 -2.85 -0.26 5.52
CA GLU A 92 -1.77 0.71 5.40
C GLU A 92 -1.24 0.77 3.98
N ILE A 93 -1.00 -0.38 3.34
CA ILE A 93 -0.53 -0.44 1.94
C ILE A 93 -1.60 0.13 1.00
N ARG A 94 -2.89 -0.17 1.27
CA ARG A 94 -4.02 0.40 0.52
C ARG A 94 -4.14 1.92 0.69
N ASP A 95 -4.11 2.40 1.92
CA ASP A 95 -4.22 3.84 2.20
C ASP A 95 -2.97 4.57 1.71
N ALA A 96 -1.79 3.92 1.75
CA ALA A 96 -0.57 4.45 1.17
C ALA A 96 -0.66 4.49 -0.36
N THR A 97 -1.43 3.62 -1.02
CA THR A 97 -1.64 3.64 -2.48
C THR A 97 -2.63 4.68 -2.96
N GLU A 98 -3.29 5.42 -2.05
CA GLU A 98 -4.12 6.56 -2.41
C GLU A 98 -3.24 7.63 -3.10
N LEU A 99 -3.56 7.90 -4.36
CA LEU A 99 -2.86 8.86 -5.19
C LEU A 99 -3.52 10.22 -5.00
N HIS A 100 -2.71 11.19 -4.60
CA HIS A 100 -3.13 12.57 -4.41
C HIS A 100 -2.54 13.41 -5.53
N GLY A 101 -3.40 14.11 -6.28
CA GLY A 101 -3.01 15.02 -7.36
C GLY A 101 -2.87 16.48 -6.94
N ASP A 102 -3.27 16.82 -5.71
CA ASP A 102 -3.21 18.18 -5.16
C ASP A 102 -2.65 18.22 -3.74
N ILE A 103 -1.99 19.33 -3.41
CA ILE A 103 -1.53 19.68 -2.06
C ILE A 103 -1.96 21.13 -1.82
N ALA A 104 -2.90 21.34 -0.90
CA ALA A 104 -3.37 22.68 -0.51
C ALA A 104 -3.79 23.56 -1.71
N GLY A 105 -4.42 22.96 -2.72
CA GLY A 105 -4.86 23.66 -3.94
C GLY A 105 -3.81 23.82 -5.04
N ILE A 106 -2.57 23.34 -4.83
CA ILE A 106 -1.53 23.30 -5.86
C ILE A 106 -1.45 21.89 -6.43
N SER A 107 -1.45 21.78 -7.77
CA SER A 107 -1.26 20.47 -8.41
C SER A 107 0.13 19.91 -8.09
N VAL A 108 0.19 18.62 -7.76
CA VAL A 108 1.44 17.92 -7.44
C VAL A 108 2.45 18.03 -8.58
N ARG A 109 1.99 17.96 -9.83
CA ARG A 109 2.85 18.16 -11.01
C ARG A 109 3.55 19.51 -11.01
N ASN A 110 2.81 20.60 -10.75
CA ASN A 110 3.42 21.94 -10.70
C ASN A 110 4.39 22.07 -9.51
N LEU A 111 4.06 21.45 -8.37
CA LEU A 111 4.92 21.49 -7.20
C LEU A 111 6.23 20.73 -7.43
N ILE A 112 6.20 19.57 -8.11
CA ILE A 112 7.40 18.82 -8.50
C ILE A 112 8.30 19.68 -9.40
N VAL A 113 7.74 20.39 -10.37
CA VAL A 113 8.52 21.26 -11.28
C VAL A 113 9.24 22.36 -10.49
N ARG A 114 8.52 23.05 -9.60
CA ARG A 114 9.09 24.12 -8.76
C ARG A 114 10.18 23.59 -7.83
N CYS A 115 9.92 22.47 -7.15
CA CYS A 115 10.92 21.82 -6.31
C CYS A 115 12.14 21.35 -7.11
N HIS A 116 11.97 20.92 -8.36
CA HIS A 116 13.08 20.50 -9.22
C HIS A 116 13.96 21.68 -9.64
N GLU A 117 13.36 22.85 -9.89
CA GLU A 117 14.09 24.09 -10.21
C GLU A 117 14.94 24.56 -9.03
N ALA A 118 14.40 24.48 -7.81
CA ALA A 118 15.09 24.88 -6.58
C ALA A 118 15.84 23.73 -5.86
N ARG A 119 15.97 22.55 -6.48
CA ARG A 119 16.46 21.33 -5.80
C ARG A 119 17.87 21.41 -5.21
N LEU A 120 18.69 22.35 -5.66
CA LEU A 120 20.08 22.51 -5.22
C LEU A 120 20.18 22.97 -3.75
N ASP A 121 19.07 23.49 -3.20
CA ASP A 121 18.96 23.89 -1.79
C ASP A 121 18.42 22.75 -0.89
N LEU A 122 18.17 21.56 -1.45
CA LEU A 122 17.78 20.35 -0.70
C LEU A 122 19.00 19.52 -0.28
N ASP A 123 18.78 18.59 0.65
CA ASP A 123 19.80 17.57 0.95
C ASP A 123 19.94 16.58 -0.22
N GLU A 124 21.09 15.89 -0.30
CA GLU A 124 21.38 14.96 -1.41
C GLU A 124 20.31 13.84 -1.53
N GLY A 125 19.68 13.48 -0.42
CA GLY A 125 18.62 12.49 -0.38
C GLY A 125 17.30 12.97 -1.00
N ASP A 126 16.91 14.22 -0.74
CA ASP A 126 15.71 14.85 -1.25
C ASP A 126 15.90 15.39 -2.67
N GLU A 127 17.11 15.85 -3.03
CA GLU A 127 17.45 16.21 -4.40
C GLU A 127 17.22 15.01 -5.35
N ARG A 128 17.80 13.85 -5.02
CA ARG A 128 17.61 12.61 -5.80
C ARG A 128 16.16 12.18 -5.84
N PHE A 129 15.39 12.44 -4.79
CA PHE A 129 13.96 12.13 -4.75
C PHE A 129 13.19 13.01 -5.73
N VAL A 130 13.36 14.33 -5.67
CA VAL A 130 12.68 15.28 -6.56
C VAL A 130 13.09 15.07 -8.02
N GLU A 131 14.38 14.81 -8.30
CA GLU A 131 14.86 14.51 -9.64
C GLU A 131 14.19 13.26 -10.23
N ARG A 132 14.04 12.19 -9.43
CA ARG A 132 13.30 10.99 -9.86
C ARG A 132 11.85 11.28 -10.18
N LEU A 133 11.17 12.08 -9.35
CA LEU A 133 9.77 12.47 -9.57
C LEU A 133 9.59 13.32 -10.83
N TRP A 134 10.53 14.24 -11.07
CA TRP A 134 10.49 15.07 -12.27
C TRP A 134 10.71 14.26 -13.54
N ARG A 135 11.68 13.33 -13.53
CA ARG A 135 11.96 12.43 -14.65
C ARG A 135 10.80 11.49 -14.97
N SER A 136 10.09 11.01 -13.95
CA SER A 136 8.93 10.12 -14.15
C SER A 136 7.70 10.86 -14.66
N GLY A 137 7.63 12.19 -14.50
CA GLY A 137 6.52 13.02 -14.99
C GLY A 137 5.19 12.75 -14.29
N VAL A 138 5.23 12.17 -13.09
CA VAL A 138 4.05 11.79 -12.31
C VAL A 138 3.24 13.02 -11.91
N GLY A 139 1.91 12.93 -12.07
CA GLY A 139 0.98 13.97 -11.67
C GLY A 139 0.34 13.75 -10.30
N GLU A 140 0.52 12.56 -9.73
CA GLU A 140 -0.11 12.13 -8.49
C GLU A 140 0.90 11.35 -7.65
N LEU A 141 0.85 11.53 -6.33
CA LEU A 141 1.77 10.91 -5.40
C LEU A 141 1.03 10.23 -4.25
N ARG A 142 1.65 9.18 -3.70
CA ARG A 142 1.21 8.54 -2.47
C ARG A 142 1.34 9.48 -1.29
N ARG A 143 0.56 9.26 -0.23
CA ARG A 143 0.65 10.05 1.01
C ARG A 143 2.08 10.19 1.55
N ASN A 144 2.90 9.14 1.56
CA ASN A 144 4.27 9.22 2.08
C ASN A 144 5.18 10.09 1.20
N ASP A 145 5.15 9.88 -0.12
CA ASP A 145 5.91 10.69 -1.07
C ASP A 145 5.40 12.14 -1.11
N LEU A 146 4.09 12.33 -0.94
CA LEU A 146 3.44 13.61 -0.85
C LEU A 146 3.84 14.37 0.43
N LEU A 147 3.93 13.68 1.57
CA LEU A 147 4.44 14.28 2.81
C LEU A 147 5.92 14.67 2.68
N ARG A 148 6.71 13.82 2.00
CA ARG A 148 8.12 14.11 1.70
C ARG A 148 8.24 15.31 0.75
N LEU A 149 7.46 15.34 -0.33
CA LEU A 149 7.41 16.48 -1.25
C LEU A 149 6.97 17.75 -0.53
N LYS A 150 5.91 17.70 0.29
CA LYS A 150 5.45 18.83 1.12
C LYS A 150 6.56 19.35 2.04
N ARG A 151 7.37 18.46 2.63
CA ARG A 151 8.54 18.86 3.42
C ARG A 151 9.58 19.58 2.57
N CYS A 152 9.93 19.02 1.40
CA CYS A 152 10.88 19.64 0.47
C CYS A 152 10.39 21.03 0.03
N SER A 153 9.13 21.14 -0.35
CA SER A 153 8.50 22.41 -0.77
C SER A 153 8.47 23.44 0.36
N LYS A 154 8.28 23.03 1.62
CA LYS A 154 8.39 23.93 2.78
C LYS A 154 9.82 24.41 3.00
N GLN A 155 10.81 23.53 2.87
CA GLN A 155 12.23 23.89 2.99
C GLN A 155 12.65 24.88 1.92
N LEU A 156 12.13 24.73 0.71
CA LEU A 156 12.39 25.61 -0.43
C LEU A 156 11.55 26.91 -0.41
N GLY A 157 10.62 27.06 0.54
CA GLY A 157 9.72 28.23 0.61
C GLY A 157 8.62 28.25 -0.47
N GLU A 158 8.46 27.16 -1.23
CA GLU A 158 7.45 27.01 -2.30
C GLU A 158 6.03 26.77 -1.76
N LEU A 159 5.92 26.40 -0.48
CA LEU A 159 4.67 26.28 0.26
C LEU A 159 4.77 27.12 1.55
N GLU A 160 4.02 28.22 1.61
CA GLU A 160 3.90 29.02 2.83
C GLU A 160 3.24 28.24 3.97
N GLU A 161 3.63 28.54 5.20
CA GLU A 161 3.27 27.79 6.41
C GLU A 161 1.80 27.94 6.84
N HIS A 162 0.97 28.68 6.10
CA HIS A 162 -0.38 29.05 6.51
C HIS A 162 -1.42 28.74 5.42
N MET A 163 -1.77 27.46 5.25
CA MET A 163 -3.12 26.98 4.94
C MET A 163 -3.29 25.54 5.42
#